data_AF-A0A345RBI3-F1
#
_entry.id   AF-A0A345RBI3-F1
#
_cell.length_a   1.000
_cell.length_b   1.000
_cell.length_c   1.000
_cell.angle_alpha   90.00
_cell.angle_beta   90.00
_cell.angle_gamma   90.00
#
_symmetry.space_group_name_H-M   'P 1'
#
loop_
_entity.id
_entity.type
_entity.pdbx_description
1 polymer ?
#
loop_
_entity_poly.entity_id
_entity_poly.type
_entity_poly.pdbx_seq_one_letter_code
_entity_poly.pdbx_strand_id
1 'polypeptide(L)' 'MANIFDADRMYFPEDPEMRVFGSIEKLAQWRHRNVGPAFIRIGRRIGYYGTDLNAYLSNQRTDPSTEVA' A
#
# COMPACT_ATOMS: atom_id res chain seq x y z
N MET A 1 -12.12 -0.46 10.45
CA MET A 1 -11.33 0.66 9.88
C MET A 1 -12.07 1.17 8.66
N ALA A 2 -12.07 2.47 8.37
CA ALA A 2 -12.55 2.95 7.07
C ALA A 2 -11.53 2.47 6.01
N ASN A 3 -12.01 1.69 5.03
CA ASN A 3 -11.16 1.21 3.94
C ASN A 3 -10.92 2.36 2.96
N ILE A 4 -9.64 2.66 2.69
CA ILE A 4 -9.26 3.71 1.73
C ILE A 4 -9.39 3.18 0.30
N PHE A 5 -9.12 1.89 0.13
CA PHE A 5 -9.20 1.18 -1.15
C PHE A 5 -10.42 0.27 -1.19
N ASP A 6 -11.02 0.11 -2.36
CA ASP A 6 -12.04 -0.91 -2.61
C ASP A 6 -11.39 -2.30 -2.55
N ALA A 7 -11.97 -3.21 -1.77
CA ALA A 7 -11.35 -4.49 -1.44
C ALA A 7 -11.20 -5.43 -2.65
N ASP A 8 -12.09 -5.34 -3.64
CA ASP A 8 -12.15 -6.21 -4.81
C ASP A 8 -11.42 -5.63 -6.03
N ARG A 9 -10.97 -4.38 -5.93
CA ARG A 9 -10.26 -3.68 -7.00
C ARG A 9 -8.75 -3.89 -6.93
N MET A 10 -8.15 -4.04 -8.12
CA MET A 10 -6.70 -3.95 -8.32
C MET A 10 -6.27 -2.53 -8.64
N TYR A 11 -5.17 -2.10 -8.02
CA TYR A 11 -4.53 -0.81 -8.18
C TYR A 11 -3.12 -0.97 -8.73
N PHE A 12 -2.67 -0.02 -9.52
CA PHE A 12 -1.35 0.02 -10.16
C PHE A 12 -0.59 1.27 -9.70
N PRO A 13 0.76 1.27 -9.67
CA PRO A 13 1.54 2.42 -9.24
C PRO A 13 1.15 3.75 -9.90
N GLU A 14 0.68 3.73 -11.15
CA GLU A 14 0.24 4.91 -11.88
C GLU A 14 -1.14 5.46 -11.46
N ASP A 15 -1.95 4.69 -10.73
CA ASP A 15 -3.27 5.13 -10.28
C ASP A 15 -3.15 6.30 -9.29
N PRO A 16 -4.00 7.33 -9.38
CA PRO A 16 -3.93 8.49 -8.50
C PRO A 16 -4.15 8.13 -7.03
N GLU A 17 -4.98 7.12 -6.74
CA GLU A 17 -5.19 6.59 -5.38
C GLU A 17 -3.88 6.10 -4.74
N MET A 18 -2.91 5.64 -5.53
CA MET A 18 -1.65 5.08 -5.04
C MET A 18 -0.66 6.15 -4.54
N ARG A 19 -0.93 7.43 -4.81
CA ARG A 19 -0.13 8.57 -4.33
C ARG A 19 -0.04 8.66 -2.81
N VAL A 20 -0.96 8.04 -2.07
CA VAL A 20 -0.90 7.95 -0.60
C VAL A 20 0.39 7.29 -0.09
N PHE A 21 0.99 6.39 -0.88
CA PHE A 21 2.27 5.75 -0.54
C PHE A 21 3.48 6.55 -1.06
N GLY A 22 3.26 7.50 -1.97
CA GLY A 22 4.25 8.37 -2.59
C GLY A 22 4.35 8.16 -4.11
N SER A 23 5.51 8.48 -4.68
CA SER A 23 5.73 8.34 -6.13
C SER A 23 5.84 6.88 -6.58
N ILE A 24 5.65 6.65 -7.88
CA ILE A 24 5.89 5.35 -8.54
C ILE A 24 7.29 4.82 -8.23
N GLU A 25 8.28 5.72 -8.25
CA GLU A 25 9.69 5.40 -7.95
C GLU A 25 9.86 4.97 -6.49
N LYS A 26 9.19 5.62 -5.54
CA LYS A 26 9.22 5.23 -4.13
C LYS A 26 8.63 3.83 -3.94
N LEU A 27 7.50 3.53 -4.58
CA LEU A 27 6.93 2.18 -4.59
C LEU A 27 7.87 1.16 -5.24
N ALA A 28 8.61 1.54 -6.29
CA ALA A 28 9.63 0.68 -6.89
C ALA A 28 10.80 0.39 -5.95
N GLN A 29 11.30 1.40 -5.24
CA GLN A 29 12.34 1.23 -4.22
C GLN A 29 11.86 0.35 -3.07
N TRP A 30 10.62 0.52 -2.63
CA TRP A 30 10.01 -0.32 -1.60
C TRP A 30 10.01 -1.79 -1.99
N ARG A 31 9.55 -2.11 -3.21
CA ARG A 31 9.59 -3.49 -3.74
C ARG A 31 11.01 -4.04 -3.84
N HIS A 32 11.97 -3.23 -4.29
CA HIS A 32 13.37 -3.64 -4.35
C HIS A 32 13.92 -4.00 -2.95
N ARG A 33 13.47 -3.29 -1.92
CA ARG A 33 13.85 -3.52 -0.52
C ARG A 33 12.97 -4.53 0.21
N ASN A 34 12.00 -5.15 -0.46
CA ASN A 34 10.98 -6.03 0.14
C ASN A 34 10.23 -5.39 1.32
N VAL A 35 9.89 -4.10 1.19
CA VAL A 35 9.06 -3.37 2.17
C VAL A 35 7.79 -2.86 1.50
N GLY A 36 6.78 -2.52 2.31
CA GLY A 36 5.51 -1.96 1.84
C GLY A 36 4.38 -2.98 1.73
N PRO A 37 3.26 -2.61 1.09
CA PRO A 37 2.14 -3.51 0.89
C PRO A 37 2.49 -4.68 -0.04
N ALA A 38 1.79 -5.81 0.15
CA ALA A 38 1.93 -6.96 -0.74
C ALA A 38 1.56 -6.57 -2.18
N PHE A 39 2.28 -7.15 -3.14
CA PHE A 39 2.12 -6.83 -4.56
C PHE A 39 2.06 -8.10 -5.39
N ILE A 40 1.38 -8.01 -6.52
CA ILE A 40 1.26 -9.07 -7.52
C ILE A 40 2.08 -8.66 -8.74
N ARG A 41 2.98 -9.55 -9.18
CA ARG A 41 3.75 -9.35 -10.40
C ARG A 41 3.00 -9.94 -11.60
N ILE A 42 2.60 -9.07 -12.52
CA ILE A 42 1.84 -9.43 -13.73
C ILE A 42 2.75 -9.13 -14.93
N GLY A 43 3.70 -10.04 -15.19
CA GLY A 43 4.78 -9.83 -16.15
C GLY A 43 5.66 -8.63 -15.78
N ARG A 44 5.59 -7.56 -16.57
CA ARG A 44 6.30 -6.28 -16.32
C ARG A 44 5.48 -5.30 -15.46
N ARG A 45 4.19 -5.58 -15.23
CA ARG A 45 3.30 -4.74 -14.43
C ARG A 45 3.32 -5.18 -12.96
N ILE A 46 3.07 -4.23 -12.08
CA ILE A 46 2.91 -4.45 -10.65
C ILE A 46 1.50 -4.02 -10.28
N GLY A 47 0.73 -4.92 -9.68
CA GLY A 47 -0.59 -4.65 -9.14
C GLY A 47 -0.63 -4.81 -7.63
N TYR A 48 -1.60 -4.16 -7.01
CA TYR A 48 -1.89 -4.20 -5.58
C TYR A 48 -3.38 -4.51 -5.41
N TYR A 49 -3.72 -5.48 -4.59
CA TYR A 49 -5.13 -5.72 -4.26
C TYR A 49 -5.55 -4.74 -3.17
N GLY A 50 -6.75 -4.15 -3.28
CA GLY A 50 -7.19 -3.17 -2.29
C GLY A 50 -7.26 -3.74 -0.87
N THR A 51 -7.56 -5.03 -0.72
CA THR A 51 -7.50 -5.72 0.58
C THR A 51 -6.08 -5.67 1.19
N ASP A 52 -5.03 -5.92 0.40
CA ASP A 52 -3.64 -5.88 0.87
C ASP A 52 -3.18 -4.45 1.22
N LEU A 53 -3.63 -3.47 0.44
CA LEU A 53 -3.34 -2.06 0.70
C LEU A 53 -3.96 -1.60 2.03
N ASN A 54 -5.23 -1.93 2.24
CA ASN A 54 -5.92 -1.62 3.49
C ASN A 54 -5.30 -2.36 4.68
N ALA A 55 -4.91 -3.63 4.51
CA ALA A 55 -4.23 -4.41 5.55
C ALA A 55 -2.88 -3.79 5.93
N TYR A 56 -2.07 -3.41 4.95
CA TYR A 56 -0.80 -2.72 5.18
C TYR A 56 -1.00 -1.41 5.95
N LEU A 57 -1.94 -0.56 5.51
CA LEU A 57 -2.22 0.71 6.19
C LEU A 57 -2.73 0.52 7.62
N SER A 58 -3.55 -0.50 7.84
CA SER A 58 -4.02 -0.84 9.19
C SER A 58 -2.87 -1.22 10.11
N ASN A 59 -1.87 -1.95 9.60
CA ASN A 59 -0.67 -2.32 10.35
C ASN A 59 0.30 -1.15 10.58
N GLN A 60 0.29 -0.13 9.71
CA GLN A 60 1.11 1.08 9.86
C GLN A 60 0.46 2.14 10.76
N ARG A 61 -0.76 1.91 11.25
CA ARG A 61 -1.46 2.86 12.12
C ARG A 61 -0.81 2.88 13.50
N THR A 62 -0.23 4.00 13.87
CA THR A 62 0.16 4.31 15.26
C THR A 62 -0.95 5.09 15.93
N ASP A 63 -1.42 4.62 17.10
CA ASP A 63 -2.40 5.35 17.88
C ASP A 63 -1.69 6.32 18.84
N PRO A 64 -1.85 7.64 18.68
CA PRO A 64 -1.16 8.63 19.50
C PRO A 64 -1.64 8.66 20.95
N SER A 65 -2.77 8.02 21.28
CA SER A 65 -3.21 7.90 22.69
C SER A 65 -2.56 6.73 23.41
N THR A 66 -1.76 5.92 22.71
CA THR A 66 -0.98 4.79 23.26
C THR A 66 0.52 5.13 23.34
N GLU A 67 0.86 6.41 23.51
CA GLU A 67 2.20 6.80 23.97
C GLU A 67 2.27 6.66 25.49
N VAL A 68 2.69 5.47 25.95
CA VAL A 68 3.17 5.28 27.32
C VAL A 68 4.66 5.65 27.37
N ALA A 69 4.96 6.64 28.21
CA ALA A 69 6.22 7.01 28.88
C ALA A 69 7.57 6.57 28.27
#